data_AF-W1DS85-F1
#
_entry.id   AF-W1DS85-F1
#
_cell.length_a   1.000
_cell.length_b   1.000
_cell.length_c   1.000
_cell.angle_alpha   90.00
_cell.angle_beta   90.00
_cell.angle_gamma   90.00
#
_symmetry.space_group_name_H-M   'P 1'
#
loop_
_entity.id
_entity.type
_entity.pdbx_description
1 polymer ?
#
loop_
_entity_poly.entity_id
_entity_poly.type
_entity_poly.pdbx_seq_one_letter_code
_entity_poly.pdbx_strand_id
1 'polypeptide(L)'
;MLQEFDDRSRAQRSRQERLRLIAQALIGVWLIVALAFHLAEVGLIGLSVIILATTFTGVTDEHAIGKAFTEALPFTALLTVFFSIVAVIIDQQLFTPVIEFVLQASPHAQLSLFYLFNGLLSSISDNVFVGTVYINEAKAALEHGAISLPQFEMLAVAINTGTNLPSVATPNGQAAFLFLLTSALAPLIRLSYGRMVWMALPYTIVLTLVGLLCVEFTLMPVTDWLLAHGWLVTPTLP
;
A
#
# COMPACT_ATOMS: atom_id res chain seq x y z
N MET A 1 -7.89 7.42 -36.12
CA MET A 1 -7.24 6.24 -35.51
C MET A 1 -7.91 5.74 -34.22
N LEU A 2 -7.78 6.35 -33.04
CA LEU A 2 -8.39 5.79 -31.80
C LEU A 2 -9.92 5.81 -31.81
N GLN A 3 -10.54 6.89 -32.29
CA GLN A 3 -12.01 6.97 -32.46
C GLN A 3 -12.51 5.96 -33.51
N GLU A 4 -11.89 5.87 -34.69
CA GLU A 4 -12.26 4.87 -35.70
C GLU A 4 -12.05 3.43 -35.22
N PHE A 5 -11.06 3.17 -34.36
CA PHE A 5 -10.84 1.87 -33.76
C PHE A 5 -11.93 1.56 -32.73
N ASP A 6 -12.28 2.49 -31.85
CA ASP A 6 -13.37 2.33 -30.88
C ASP A 6 -14.74 2.18 -31.59
N ASP A 7 -14.98 2.91 -32.68
CA ASP A 7 -16.20 2.82 -33.48
C ASP A 7 -16.32 1.47 -34.22
N ARG A 8 -15.22 0.97 -34.80
CA ARG A 8 -15.18 -0.37 -35.40
C ARG A 8 -15.34 -1.46 -34.36
N SER A 9 -14.69 -1.35 -33.21
CA SER A 9 -14.86 -2.29 -32.10
C SER A 9 -16.28 -2.28 -31.56
N ARG A 10 -16.92 -1.11 -31.41
CA ARG A 10 -18.34 -0.99 -31.01
C ARG A 10 -19.28 -1.65 -32.01
N ALA A 11 -19.03 -1.49 -33.31
CA ALA A 11 -19.84 -2.10 -34.36
C ALA A 11 -19.73 -3.64 -34.41
N GLN A 12 -18.62 -4.21 -33.92
CA GLN A 12 -18.36 -5.65 -33.90
C GLN A 12 -18.70 -6.33 -32.56
N ARG A 13 -19.18 -5.58 -31.54
CA ARG A 13 -19.43 -6.15 -30.20
C ARG A 13 -20.56 -7.17 -30.21
N SER A 14 -20.28 -8.35 -29.68
CA SER A 14 -21.30 -9.37 -29.49
C SER A 14 -22.27 -9.00 -28.35
N ARG A 15 -23.47 -9.59 -28.35
CA ARG A 15 -24.44 -9.42 -27.25
C ARG A 15 -23.84 -9.84 -25.90
N GLN A 16 -22.98 -10.85 -25.89
CA GLN A 16 -22.32 -11.36 -24.69
C GLN A 16 -21.31 -10.35 -24.13
N GLU A 17 -20.53 -9.69 -24.99
CA GLU A 17 -19.60 -8.62 -24.56
C GLU A 17 -20.34 -7.42 -23.99
N ARG A 18 -21.48 -7.04 -24.58
CA ARG A 18 -22.32 -5.97 -24.06
C ARG A 18 -22.86 -6.29 -22.66
N LEU A 19 -23.27 -7.55 -22.42
CA LEU A 19 -23.73 -7.99 -21.09
C LEU A 19 -22.59 -7.98 -20.05
N ARG A 20 -21.37 -8.41 -20.44
CA ARG A 20 -20.19 -8.34 -19.56
C ARG A 20 -19.89 -6.89 -19.13
N LEU A 21 -19.94 -5.93 -20.05
CA LEU A 21 -19.72 -4.52 -19.74
C LEU A 21 -20.78 -3.95 -18.78
N ILE A 22 -22.06 -4.35 -18.95
CA ILE A 22 -23.13 -3.94 -18.03
C ILE A 22 -22.89 -4.52 -16.64
N ALA A 23 -22.52 -5.80 -16.54
CA ALA A 23 -22.18 -6.43 -15.26
C ALA A 23 -21.00 -5.71 -14.58
N GLN A 24 -19.93 -5.38 -15.32
CA GLN A 24 -18.79 -4.62 -14.79
C GLN A 24 -19.20 -3.23 -14.29
N ALA A 25 -20.08 -2.53 -15.03
CA ALA A 25 -20.59 -1.23 -14.59
C ALA A 25 -21.38 -1.34 -13.28
N LEU A 26 -22.25 -2.34 -13.15
CA LEU A 26 -23.00 -2.59 -11.91
C LEU A 26 -22.08 -2.93 -10.72
N ILE A 27 -21.06 -3.76 -10.96
CA ILE A 27 -20.05 -4.09 -9.95
C ILE A 27 -19.25 -2.84 -9.53
N GLY A 28 -18.92 -1.97 -10.48
CA GLY A 28 -18.26 -0.69 -10.19
C GLY A 28 -19.12 0.23 -9.33
N VAL A 29 -20.42 0.34 -9.62
CA VAL A 29 -21.37 1.08 -8.79
C VAL A 29 -21.47 0.47 -7.39
N TRP A 30 -21.54 -0.85 -7.28
CA TRP A 30 -21.52 -1.56 -5.99
C TRP A 30 -20.28 -1.21 -5.17
N LEU A 31 -19.09 -1.26 -5.78
CA LEU A 31 -17.83 -0.91 -5.12
C LEU A 31 -17.85 0.52 -4.57
N ILE A 32 -18.33 1.49 -5.36
CA ILE A 32 -18.42 2.89 -4.93
C ILE A 32 -19.35 3.04 -3.74
N VAL A 33 -20.54 2.43 -3.78
CA VAL A 33 -21.53 2.51 -2.69
C VAL A 33 -20.99 1.82 -1.43
N ALA A 34 -20.42 0.62 -1.56
CA ALA A 34 -19.90 -0.14 -0.43
C ALA A 34 -18.77 0.60 0.30
N LEU A 35 -17.85 1.23 -0.44
CA LEU A 35 -16.78 2.04 0.13
C LEU A 35 -17.30 3.34 0.74
N ALA A 36 -18.20 4.05 0.04
CA ALA A 36 -18.73 5.33 0.53
C ALA A 36 -19.47 5.20 1.86
N PHE A 37 -20.26 4.14 2.03
CA PHE A 37 -21.04 3.90 3.24
C PHE A 37 -20.34 2.99 4.27
N HIS A 38 -19.10 2.56 4.02
CA HIS A 38 -18.35 1.65 4.90
C HIS A 38 -19.18 0.40 5.31
N LEU A 39 -19.87 -0.22 4.33
CA LEU A 39 -20.85 -1.28 4.61
C LEU A 39 -20.26 -2.56 5.22
N ALA A 40 -18.96 -2.78 5.04
CA ALA A 40 -18.21 -3.92 5.58
C ALA A 40 -16.71 -3.58 5.63
N GLU A 41 -15.92 -4.47 6.22
CA GLU A 41 -14.46 -4.40 6.13
C GLU A 41 -14.00 -4.37 4.66
N VAL A 42 -12.98 -3.55 4.39
CA VAL A 42 -12.49 -3.31 3.02
C VAL A 42 -12.12 -4.61 2.30
N GLY A 43 -11.55 -5.59 3.03
CA GLY A 43 -11.24 -6.91 2.48
C GLY A 43 -12.47 -7.69 2.01
N LEU A 44 -13.58 -7.63 2.75
CA LEU A 44 -14.85 -8.28 2.38
C LEU A 44 -15.50 -7.60 1.18
N ILE A 45 -15.44 -6.26 1.12
CA ILE A 45 -15.92 -5.50 -0.04
C ILE A 45 -15.14 -5.92 -1.29
N GLY A 46 -13.80 -5.96 -1.21
CA GLY A 46 -12.94 -6.42 -2.30
C GLY A 46 -13.26 -7.85 -2.74
N LEU A 47 -13.41 -8.78 -1.78
CA LEU A 47 -13.78 -10.17 -2.06
C LEU A 47 -15.12 -10.27 -2.80
N SER A 48 -16.12 -9.48 -2.39
CA SER A 48 -17.43 -9.47 -3.07
C SER A 48 -17.31 -9.04 -4.54
N VAL A 49 -16.49 -8.02 -4.82
CA VAL A 49 -16.23 -7.54 -6.18
C VAL A 49 -15.53 -8.61 -7.01
N ILE A 50 -14.53 -9.29 -6.45
CA ILE A 50 -13.81 -10.37 -7.11
C ILE A 50 -14.77 -11.51 -7.46
N ILE A 51 -15.61 -11.94 -6.51
CA ILE A 51 -16.59 -13.01 -6.74
C ILE A 51 -17.55 -12.62 -7.86
N LEU A 52 -18.20 -11.45 -7.76
CA LEU A 52 -19.16 -10.99 -8.77
C LEU A 52 -18.51 -10.84 -10.16
N ALA A 53 -17.33 -10.23 -10.24
CA ALA A 53 -16.61 -10.05 -11.50
C ALA A 53 -16.24 -11.40 -12.12
N THR A 54 -15.73 -12.34 -11.31
CA THR A 54 -15.35 -13.67 -11.78
C THR A 54 -16.57 -14.48 -12.23
N THR A 55 -17.69 -14.40 -11.51
CA THR A 55 -18.94 -15.08 -11.88
C THR A 55 -19.52 -14.57 -13.20
N PHE A 56 -19.54 -13.25 -13.44
CA PHE A 56 -20.18 -12.67 -14.62
C PHE A 56 -19.25 -12.49 -15.82
N THR A 57 -17.93 -12.41 -15.60
CA THR A 57 -16.96 -12.08 -16.66
C THR A 57 -15.77 -13.03 -16.75
N GLY A 58 -15.64 -13.98 -15.82
CA GLY A 58 -14.55 -14.93 -15.77
C GLY A 58 -14.52 -15.92 -16.93
N VAL A 59 -13.38 -16.59 -17.08
CA VAL A 59 -13.16 -17.65 -18.07
C VAL A 59 -13.68 -18.96 -17.50
N THR A 60 -14.69 -19.55 -18.15
CA THR A 60 -15.32 -20.82 -17.73
C THR A 60 -14.90 -22.02 -18.58
N ASP A 61 -14.14 -21.78 -19.66
CA ASP A 61 -13.63 -22.85 -20.52
C ASP A 61 -12.39 -23.51 -19.90
N GLU A 62 -12.44 -24.82 -19.75
CA GLU A 62 -11.39 -25.64 -19.14
C GLU A 62 -10.04 -25.50 -19.85
N HIS A 63 -10.04 -25.35 -21.18
CA HIS A 63 -8.79 -25.19 -21.94
C HIS A 63 -8.18 -23.78 -21.80
N ALA A 64 -9.01 -22.78 -21.50
CA ALA A 64 -8.60 -21.39 -21.38
C ALA A 64 -8.34 -20.96 -19.93
N ILE A 65 -8.83 -21.70 -18.93
CA ILE A 65 -8.73 -21.33 -17.51
C ILE A 65 -7.27 -21.20 -17.06
N GLY A 66 -6.40 -22.12 -17.47
CA GLY A 66 -4.96 -22.06 -17.15
C GLY A 66 -4.26 -20.87 -17.81
N LYS A 67 -4.66 -20.53 -19.04
CA LYS A 67 -4.13 -19.35 -19.75
C LYS A 67 -4.53 -18.05 -19.05
N ALA A 68 -5.73 -17.98 -18.47
CA ALA A 68 -6.22 -16.81 -17.74
C ALA A 68 -5.36 -16.49 -16.50
N PHE A 69 -4.76 -17.50 -15.84
CA PHE A 69 -3.85 -17.29 -14.72
C PHE A 69 -2.44 -16.87 -15.14
N THR A 70 -2.06 -17.05 -16.41
CA THR A 70 -0.69 -16.82 -16.88
C THR A 70 -0.27 -15.35 -16.74
N GLU A 71 -1.19 -14.41 -16.92
CA GLU A 71 -0.91 -12.98 -16.76
C GLU A 71 -0.67 -12.58 -15.29
N ALA A 72 -1.39 -13.20 -14.34
CA ALA A 72 -1.26 -12.90 -12.92
C ALA A 72 -0.12 -13.68 -12.24
N LEU A 73 0.26 -14.84 -12.80
CA LEU A 73 1.25 -15.77 -12.25
C LEU A 73 2.58 -15.10 -11.83
N PRO A 74 3.20 -14.21 -12.64
CA PRO A 74 4.43 -13.53 -12.23
C PRO A 74 4.25 -12.67 -10.98
N PHE A 75 3.13 -11.96 -10.87
CA PHE A 75 2.82 -11.14 -9.70
C PHE A 75 2.51 -12.00 -8.47
N THR A 76 1.72 -13.07 -8.64
CA THR A 76 1.41 -14.01 -7.55
C THR A 76 2.67 -14.68 -7.04
N ALA A 77 3.54 -15.17 -7.93
CA ALA A 77 4.81 -15.80 -7.54
C ALA A 77 5.73 -14.81 -6.82
N LEU A 78 5.81 -13.57 -7.32
CA LEU A 78 6.56 -12.51 -6.66
C LEU A 78 6.02 -12.24 -5.26
N LEU A 79 4.70 -12.15 -5.08
CA LEU A 79 4.05 -11.95 -3.79
C LEU A 79 4.31 -13.12 -2.81
N THR A 80 4.28 -14.37 -3.30
CA THR A 80 4.60 -15.55 -2.48
C THR A 80 6.06 -15.56 -2.02
N VAL A 81 6.99 -15.29 -2.93
CA VAL A 81 8.42 -15.15 -2.60
C VAL A 81 8.62 -13.99 -1.64
N PHE A 82 7.95 -12.87 -1.90
CA PHE A 82 7.97 -11.69 -1.06
C PHE A 82 7.54 -12.02 0.37
N PHE A 83 6.34 -12.58 0.58
CA PHE A 83 5.86 -12.95 1.91
C PHE A 83 6.71 -14.02 2.59
N SER A 84 7.32 -14.94 1.83
CA SER A 84 8.30 -15.89 2.39
C SER A 84 9.52 -15.18 2.95
N ILE A 85 10.06 -14.19 2.23
CA ILE A 85 11.19 -13.37 2.69
C ILE A 85 10.79 -12.53 3.91
N VAL A 86 9.60 -11.92 3.88
CA VAL A 86 9.02 -11.17 5.01
C VAL A 86 8.99 -12.03 6.27
N ALA A 87 8.47 -13.25 6.17
CA ALA A 87 8.38 -14.18 7.29
C ALA A 87 9.77 -14.52 7.85
N VAL A 88 10.75 -14.77 6.99
CA VAL A 88 12.14 -15.02 7.40
C VAL A 88 12.76 -13.79 8.09
N ILE A 89 12.52 -12.57 7.59
CA ILE A 89 13.05 -11.36 8.21
C ILE A 89 12.52 -11.16 9.63
N ILE A 90 11.22 -11.41 9.83
CA ILE A 90 10.58 -11.33 11.14
C ILE A 90 11.14 -12.41 12.07
N ASP A 91 11.21 -13.66 11.60
CA ASP A 91 11.70 -14.80 12.38
C ASP A 91 13.17 -14.63 12.79
N GLN A 92 13.99 -14.09 11.90
CA GLN A 92 15.41 -13.82 12.15
C GLN A 92 15.65 -12.50 12.91
N GLN A 93 14.59 -11.75 13.26
CA GLN A 93 14.69 -10.52 14.06
C GLN A 93 15.69 -9.51 13.46
N LEU A 94 15.78 -9.47 12.12
CA LEU A 94 16.83 -8.71 11.41
C LEU A 94 16.71 -7.20 11.63
N PHE A 95 15.51 -6.69 11.93
CA PHE A 95 15.28 -5.26 12.19
C PHE A 95 15.31 -4.90 13.67
N THR A 96 15.31 -5.87 14.59
CA THR A 96 15.32 -5.64 16.04
C THR A 96 16.49 -4.75 16.48
N PRO A 97 17.74 -4.93 16.02
CA PRO A 97 18.85 -4.05 16.41
C PRO A 97 18.66 -2.59 15.97
N VAL A 98 18.03 -2.36 14.82
CA VAL A 98 17.73 -1.01 14.33
C VAL A 98 16.66 -0.37 15.20
N ILE A 99 15.63 -1.14 15.57
CA ILE A 99 14.51 -0.67 16.38
C ILE A 99 14.98 -0.36 17.80
N GLU A 100 15.76 -1.24 18.42
CA GLU A 100 16.35 -0.99 19.74
C GLU A 100 17.24 0.26 19.72
N PHE A 101 18.04 0.45 18.67
CA PHE A 101 18.85 1.65 18.50
C PHE A 101 17.99 2.91 18.45
N VAL A 102 16.88 2.88 17.70
CA VAL A 102 15.96 4.03 17.62
C VAL A 102 15.25 4.26 18.95
N LEU A 103 14.79 3.21 19.64
CA LEU A 103 14.11 3.29 20.93
C LEU A 103 15.00 3.84 22.06
N GLN A 104 16.33 3.73 21.93
CA GLN A 104 17.27 4.37 22.87
C GLN A 104 17.40 5.89 22.67
N ALA A 105 16.93 6.43 21.54
CA ALA A 105 16.93 7.87 21.31
C ALA A 105 15.86 8.58 22.14
N SER A 106 15.96 9.91 22.26
CA SER A 106 14.95 10.71 22.94
C SER A 106 13.58 10.58 22.23
N PRO A 107 12.43 10.71 22.95
CA PRO A 107 11.11 10.52 22.35
C PRO A 107 10.83 11.37 21.11
N HIS A 108 11.38 12.58 21.05
CA HIS A 108 11.27 13.46 19.89
C HIS A 108 12.11 12.92 18.71
N ALA A 109 13.35 12.49 18.96
CA ALA A 109 14.21 11.91 17.94
C ALA A 109 13.69 10.55 17.44
N GLN A 110 13.02 9.76 18.29
CA GLN A 110 12.41 8.49 17.91
C GLN A 110 11.47 8.66 16.71
N LEU A 111 10.56 9.63 16.74
CA LEU A 111 9.59 9.86 15.67
C LEU A 111 10.27 10.12 14.32
N SER A 112 11.21 11.06 14.30
CA SER A 112 11.97 11.41 13.10
C SER A 112 12.86 10.28 12.60
N LEU A 113 13.51 9.53 13.51
CA LEU A 113 14.33 8.38 13.15
C LEU A 113 13.48 7.23 12.59
N PHE A 114 12.36 6.90 13.23
CA PHE A 114 11.43 5.91 12.70
C PHE A 114 10.92 6.33 11.33
N TYR A 115 10.52 7.59 11.14
CA TYR A 115 10.08 8.09 9.84
C TYR A 115 11.15 7.90 8.75
N LEU A 116 12.40 8.31 9.02
CA LEU A 116 13.48 8.26 8.04
C LEU A 116 13.96 6.83 7.74
N PHE A 117 14.16 5.99 8.77
CA PHE A 117 14.59 4.60 8.58
C PHE A 117 13.51 3.78 7.87
N ASN A 118 12.25 3.96 8.24
CA ASN A 118 11.13 3.32 7.53
C ASN A 118 11.06 3.79 6.08
N GLY A 119 11.21 5.09 5.83
CA GLY A 119 11.26 5.63 4.48
C GLY A 119 12.36 5.03 3.62
N LEU A 120 13.56 4.94 4.17
CA LEU A 120 14.70 4.37 3.48
C LEU A 120 14.48 2.88 3.16
N LEU A 121 14.09 2.08 4.15
CA LEU A 121 13.85 0.64 3.97
C LEU A 121 12.66 0.38 3.04
N SER A 122 11.59 1.15 3.19
CA SER A 122 10.41 1.05 2.34
C SER A 122 10.67 1.58 0.92
N SER A 123 11.69 2.39 0.70
CA SER A 123 12.07 2.80 -0.66
C SER A 123 12.73 1.69 -1.45
N ILE A 124 13.32 0.69 -0.78
CA ILE A 124 13.98 -0.46 -1.41
C ILE A 124 13.19 -1.76 -1.28
N SER A 125 12.12 -1.76 -0.47
CA SER A 125 11.23 -2.88 -0.16
C SER A 125 9.76 -2.50 -0.36
N ASP A 126 8.79 -3.30 0.08
CA ASP A 126 7.35 -2.97 0.02
C ASP A 126 6.93 -2.15 1.26
N ASN A 127 6.08 -1.14 1.06
CA ASN A 127 5.55 -0.29 2.12
C ASN A 127 4.67 -1.03 3.13
N VAL A 128 3.89 -2.02 2.69
CA VAL A 128 3.05 -2.85 3.56
C VAL A 128 3.92 -3.73 4.46
N PHE A 129 5.01 -4.26 3.93
CA PHE A 129 5.92 -5.11 4.70
C PHE A 129 6.64 -4.34 5.79
N VAL A 130 7.37 -3.28 5.41
CA VAL A 130 8.14 -2.50 6.38
C VAL A 130 7.21 -1.95 7.45
N GLY A 131 6.02 -1.47 7.05
CA GLY A 131 5.00 -0.99 7.99
C GLY A 131 4.55 -2.07 8.97
N THR A 132 4.27 -3.28 8.49
CA THR A 132 3.81 -4.39 9.34
C THR A 132 4.87 -4.79 10.36
N VAL A 133 6.14 -4.92 9.94
CA VAL A 133 7.22 -5.30 10.87
C VAL A 133 7.40 -4.24 11.95
N TYR A 134 7.54 -2.98 11.56
CA TYR A 134 7.79 -1.90 12.52
C TYR A 134 6.61 -1.65 13.47
N ILE A 135 5.36 -1.81 13.00
CA ILE A 135 4.18 -1.72 13.88
C ILE A 135 4.15 -2.88 14.88
N ASN A 136 4.44 -4.12 14.45
CA ASN A 136 4.47 -5.26 15.36
C ASN A 136 5.55 -5.12 16.43
N GLU A 137 6.72 -4.62 16.07
CA GLU A 137 7.82 -4.38 17.02
C GLU A 137 7.51 -3.22 17.98
N ALA A 138 6.92 -2.12 17.47
CA ALA A 138 6.44 -1.04 18.34
C ALA A 138 5.34 -1.54 19.29
N LYS A 139 4.47 -2.44 18.82
CA LYS A 139 3.44 -3.07 19.66
C LYS A 139 4.05 -3.98 20.71
N ALA A 140 5.05 -4.80 20.37
CA ALA A 140 5.78 -5.61 21.33
C ALA A 140 6.47 -4.75 22.40
N ALA A 141 7.07 -3.61 21.99
CA ALA A 141 7.65 -2.64 22.91
C ALA A 141 6.61 -2.02 23.86
N LEU A 142 5.38 -1.77 23.38
CA LEU A 142 4.27 -1.33 24.22
C LEU A 142 3.84 -2.42 25.22
N GLU A 143 3.67 -3.65 24.75
CA GLU A 143 3.26 -4.80 25.58
C GLU A 143 4.30 -5.14 26.67
N HIS A 144 5.59 -4.93 26.39
CA HIS A 144 6.68 -5.09 27.35
C HIS A 144 6.91 -3.85 28.23
N GLY A 145 6.13 -2.78 28.06
CA GLY A 145 6.22 -1.55 28.85
C GLY A 145 7.42 -0.66 28.54
N ALA A 146 8.12 -0.88 27.42
CA ALA A 146 9.23 -0.04 26.98
C ALA A 146 8.77 1.32 26.43
N ILE A 147 7.55 1.39 25.89
CA ILE A 147 6.91 2.64 25.43
C ILE A 147 5.48 2.76 25.98
N SER A 148 4.97 3.98 26.08
CA SER A 148 3.58 4.25 26.48
C SER A 148 2.61 4.15 25.30
N LEU A 149 1.30 3.99 25.57
CA LEU A 149 0.28 3.97 24.51
C LEU A 149 0.30 5.25 23.65
N PRO A 150 0.35 6.48 24.21
CA PRO A 150 0.45 7.69 23.40
C PRO A 150 1.72 7.71 22.52
N GLN A 151 2.85 7.21 23.03
CA GLN A 151 4.07 7.09 22.23
C GLN A 151 3.88 6.09 21.09
N PHE A 152 3.26 4.93 21.35
CA PHE A 152 2.93 3.94 20.32
C PHE A 152 2.03 4.53 19.22
N GLU A 153 1.01 5.31 19.55
CA GLU A 153 0.14 5.95 18.57
C GLU A 153 0.90 6.94 17.68
N MET A 154 1.76 7.77 18.27
CA MET A 154 2.61 8.69 17.52
C MET A 154 3.58 7.94 16.61
N LEU A 155 4.21 6.88 17.12
CA LEU A 155 5.09 6.01 16.35
C LEU A 155 4.33 5.34 15.22
N ALA A 156 3.10 4.88 15.44
CA ALA A 156 2.29 4.24 14.41
C ALA A 156 2.00 5.19 13.24
N VAL A 157 1.71 6.47 13.52
CA VAL A 157 1.54 7.50 12.49
C VAL A 157 2.87 7.79 11.77
N ALA A 158 3.97 7.93 12.51
CA ALA A 158 5.30 8.15 11.92
C ALA A 158 5.77 6.97 11.05
N ILE A 159 5.50 5.74 11.46
CA ILE A 159 5.78 4.52 10.68
C ILE A 159 4.91 4.52 9.42
N ASN A 160 3.59 4.72 9.54
CA ASN A 160 2.68 4.69 8.40
C ASN A 160 3.02 5.77 7.35
N THR A 161 3.25 7.00 7.80
CA THR A 161 3.65 8.10 6.92
C THR A 161 5.05 7.86 6.35
N GLY A 162 5.98 7.39 7.17
CA GLY A 162 7.35 7.05 6.80
C GLY A 162 7.43 5.91 5.78
N THR A 163 6.52 4.94 5.77
CA THR A 163 6.52 3.88 4.75
C THR A 163 5.78 4.29 3.48
N ASN A 164 4.91 5.30 3.50
CA ASN A 164 4.10 5.67 2.32
C ASN A 164 4.66 6.88 1.54
N LEU A 165 5.25 7.88 2.21
CA LEU A 165 5.72 9.10 1.55
C LEU A 165 7.07 8.90 0.82
N PRO A 166 8.14 8.42 1.48
CA PRO A 166 9.46 8.28 0.88
C PRO A 166 9.57 7.04 -0.04
N SER A 167 8.69 6.05 0.11
CA SER A 167 8.74 4.80 -0.66
C SER A 167 8.47 4.98 -2.16
N VAL A 168 7.90 6.12 -2.55
CA VAL A 168 7.73 6.50 -3.97
C VAL A 168 9.06 6.53 -4.74
N ALA A 169 10.21 6.57 -4.05
CA ALA A 169 11.54 6.69 -4.65
C ALA A 169 11.90 5.60 -5.65
N THR A 170 11.37 4.39 -5.45
CA THR A 170 11.61 3.30 -6.38
C THR A 170 10.32 2.57 -6.74
N PRO A 171 10.32 1.86 -7.88
CA PRO A 171 9.19 1.05 -8.27
C PRO A 171 8.84 -0.07 -7.28
N ASN A 172 9.83 -0.55 -6.51
CA ASN A 172 9.62 -1.61 -5.53
C ASN A 172 8.90 -1.09 -4.28
N GLY A 173 9.09 0.20 -3.95
CA GLY A 173 8.46 0.85 -2.81
C GLY A 173 6.94 0.94 -2.87
N GLN A 174 6.37 0.82 -4.07
CA GLN A 174 4.94 0.93 -4.31
C GLN A 174 4.48 -0.11 -5.33
N ALA A 175 3.59 -1.02 -4.92
CA ALA A 175 3.07 -2.08 -5.79
C ALA A 175 2.46 -1.56 -7.12
N ALA A 176 1.84 -0.38 -7.09
CA ALA A 176 1.31 0.28 -8.29
C ALA A 176 2.39 0.61 -9.33
N PHE A 177 3.59 0.99 -8.87
CA PHE A 177 4.71 1.32 -9.75
C PHE A 177 5.36 0.07 -10.34
N LEU A 178 5.49 -0.97 -9.52
CA LEU A 178 5.92 -2.28 -9.98
C LEU A 178 4.97 -2.84 -11.04
N PHE A 179 3.65 -2.72 -10.81
CA PHE A 179 2.63 -3.11 -11.78
C PHE A 179 2.74 -2.31 -13.08
N LEU A 180 2.98 -1.00 -13.01
CA LEU A 180 3.21 -0.18 -14.20
C LEU A 180 4.41 -0.68 -15.02
N LEU A 181 5.51 -1.07 -14.36
CA LEU A 181 6.70 -1.60 -15.03
C LEU A 181 6.52 -2.98 -15.66
N THR A 182 5.70 -3.86 -15.05
CA THR A 182 5.40 -5.18 -15.61
C THR A 182 4.28 -5.15 -16.64
N SER A 183 3.54 -4.05 -16.73
CA SER A 183 2.46 -3.87 -17.69
C SER A 183 2.94 -3.73 -19.14
N ALA A 184 2.08 -4.09 -20.09
CA ALA A 184 2.30 -3.86 -21.52
C ALA A 184 2.43 -2.37 -21.90
N LEU A 185 2.10 -1.44 -20.99
CA LEU A 185 2.28 -0.01 -21.21
C LEU A 185 3.75 0.42 -21.06
N ALA A 186 4.54 -0.21 -20.18
CA ALA A 186 5.91 0.22 -19.90
C ALA A 186 6.80 0.29 -21.16
N PRO A 187 6.77 -0.72 -22.07
CA PRO A 187 7.51 -0.66 -23.33
C PRO A 187 7.05 0.47 -24.26
N LEU A 188 5.75 0.77 -24.29
CA LEU A 188 5.16 1.80 -25.16
C LEU A 188 5.64 3.20 -24.77
N ILE A 189 5.75 3.49 -23.48
CA ILE A 189 6.25 4.77 -22.96
C ILE A 189 7.77 4.79 -22.74
N ARG A 190 8.47 3.69 -23.09
CA ARG A 190 9.91 3.48 -22.87
C ARG A 190 10.30 3.74 -21.41
N LEU A 191 9.49 3.23 -20.48
CA LEU A 191 9.73 3.37 -19.05
C LEU A 191 10.61 2.21 -18.57
N SER A 192 11.88 2.51 -18.27
CA SER A 192 12.78 1.58 -17.60
C SER A 192 12.78 1.83 -16.10
N TYR A 193 13.22 0.84 -15.32
CA TYR A 193 13.37 0.96 -13.86
C TYR A 193 14.15 2.22 -13.46
N GLY A 194 15.34 2.42 -14.04
CA GLY A 194 16.18 3.58 -13.74
C GLY A 194 15.54 4.91 -14.14
N ARG A 195 14.80 4.95 -15.27
CA ARG A 195 14.06 6.15 -15.68
C ARG A 195 12.95 6.49 -14.69
N MET A 196 12.26 5.48 -14.18
CA MET A 196 11.22 5.66 -13.17
C MET A 196 11.78 6.22 -11.86
N VAL A 197 12.93 5.70 -11.39
CA VAL A 197 13.63 6.25 -10.20
C VAL A 197 14.02 7.72 -10.42
N TRP A 198 14.59 8.06 -11.57
CA TRP A 198 14.94 9.45 -11.89
C TRP A 198 13.73 10.39 -11.91
N MET A 199 12.59 9.93 -12.43
CA MET A 199 11.35 10.69 -12.44
C MET A 199 10.75 10.83 -11.03
N ALA A 200 10.91 9.83 -10.16
CA ALA A 200 10.37 9.82 -8.81
C ALA A 200 11.22 10.58 -7.78
N LEU A 201 12.52 10.73 -8.01
CA LEU A 201 13.45 11.39 -7.11
C LEU A 201 13.01 12.80 -6.62
N PRO A 202 12.58 13.74 -7.49
CA PRO A 202 12.14 15.06 -7.00
C PRO A 202 10.92 14.96 -6.09
N TYR A 203 9.96 14.09 -6.40
CA TYR A 203 8.79 13.84 -5.56
C TYR A 203 9.19 13.22 -4.23
N THR A 204 10.13 12.27 -4.26
CA THR A 204 10.66 11.64 -3.06
C THR A 204 11.26 12.67 -2.13
N ILE A 205 12.10 13.57 -2.63
CA ILE A 205 12.74 14.59 -1.81
C ILE A 205 11.68 15.50 -1.18
N VAL A 206 10.73 15.99 -1.98
CA VAL A 206 9.67 16.88 -1.48
C VAL A 206 8.80 16.17 -0.44
N LEU A 207 8.29 14.98 -0.75
CA LEU A 207 7.42 14.23 0.15
C LEU A 207 8.16 13.79 1.42
N THR A 208 9.42 13.39 1.31
CA THR A 208 10.25 13.03 2.48
C THR A 208 10.42 14.23 3.39
N LEU A 209 10.81 15.39 2.86
CA LEU A 209 11.04 16.60 3.66
C LEU A 209 9.74 17.15 4.25
N VAL A 210 8.68 17.27 3.45
CA VAL A 210 7.38 17.76 3.94
C VAL A 210 6.83 16.82 5.00
N GLY A 211 6.86 15.51 4.77
CA GLY A 211 6.44 14.53 5.77
C GLY A 211 7.27 14.59 7.04
N LEU A 212 8.60 14.73 6.93
CA LEU A 212 9.48 14.89 8.10
C LEU A 212 9.13 16.14 8.90
N LEU A 213 8.93 17.28 8.24
CA LEU A 213 8.52 18.53 8.90
C LEU A 213 7.15 18.38 9.58
N CYS A 214 6.21 17.65 8.97
CA CYS A 214 4.93 17.36 9.60
C CYS A 214 5.08 16.46 10.82
N VAL A 215 5.89 15.40 10.76
CA VAL A 215 6.16 14.52 11.91
C VAL A 215 6.84 15.28 13.04
N GLU A 216 7.81 16.12 12.73
CA GLU A 216 8.60 16.85 13.74
C GLU A 216 7.81 17.99 14.39
N PHE A 217 7.12 18.81 13.59
CA PHE A 217 6.54 20.08 14.07
C PHE A 217 5.02 20.07 14.16
N THR A 218 4.33 19.18 13.45
CA THR A 218 2.85 19.23 13.34
C THR A 218 2.18 18.10 14.11
N LEU A 219 2.73 16.89 14.07
CA LEU A 219 2.07 15.68 14.57
C LEU A 219 1.66 15.79 16.04
N MET A 220 2.61 16.08 16.93
CA MET A 220 2.34 16.17 18.37
C MET A 220 1.46 17.39 18.72
N PRO A 221 1.77 18.64 18.30
CA PRO A 221 0.95 19.80 18.67
C PRO A 221 -0.49 19.74 18.15
N VAL A 222 -0.71 19.22 16.93
CA VAL A 222 -2.05 19.08 16.38
C VAL A 222 -2.81 17.96 17.06
N THR A 223 -2.15 16.85 17.42
CA THR A 223 -2.82 15.79 18.18
C THR A 223 -3.26 16.29 19.55
N ASP A 224 -2.41 17.01 20.27
CA ASP A 224 -2.77 17.61 21.56
C ASP A 224 -3.94 18.59 21.42
N TRP A 225 -3.94 19.40 20.37
CA TRP A 225 -5.05 20.29 20.04
C TRP A 225 -6.34 19.52 19.77
N LEU A 226 -6.30 18.44 18.99
CA LEU A 226 -7.45 17.60 18.67
C LEU A 226 -8.02 16.89 19.91
N LEU A 227 -7.14 16.40 20.80
CA LEU A 227 -7.53 15.81 22.07
C LEU A 227 -8.20 16.85 22.98
N ALA A 228 -7.64 18.06 23.07
CA ALA A 228 -8.21 19.15 23.87
C ALA A 228 -9.61 19.59 23.40
N HIS A 229 -9.89 19.49 22.10
CA HIS A 229 -11.19 19.81 21.52
C HIS A 229 -12.15 18.60 21.47
N GLY A 230 -11.73 17.43 21.97
CA GLY A 230 -12.53 16.21 21.99
C GLY A 230 -12.79 15.62 20.61
N TRP A 231 -11.99 15.98 19.60
CA TRP A 231 -12.07 15.39 18.25
C TRP A 231 -11.38 14.02 18.19
N LEU A 232 -10.37 13.83 19.04
CA LEU A 232 -9.76 12.54 19.34
C LEU A 232 -10.07 12.17 20.79
N VAL A 233 -10.16 10.87 21.06
CA VAL A 233 -10.31 10.32 22.41
C VAL A 233 -9.19 9.30 22.61
N THR A 234 -8.41 9.44 23.69
CA THR A 234 -7.36 8.48 24.00
C THR A 234 -8.00 7.14 24.36
N PRO A 235 -7.70 6.04 23.64
CA PRO A 235 -8.20 4.73 23.99
C PRO A 235 -7.62 4.32 25.35
N THR A 236 -8.43 3.74 26.23
CA THR A 236 -7.92 3.03 27.41
C THR A 236 -7.57 1.60 27.00
N LEU A 237 -6.34 1.16 27.26
CA LEU A 237 -5.99 -0.26 27.12
C LEU A 237 -6.91 -1.10 28.04
N PRO A 238 -7.45 -2.23 27.56
CA PRO A 238 -8.21 -3.16 28.39
C PRO A 238 -7.36 -3.84 29.47
#